data_AF-A0A557S822-F1
#
_entry.id   AF-A0A557S822-F1
#
_cell.length_a   1.000
_cell.length_b   1.000
_cell.length_c   1.000
_cell.angle_alpha   90.00
_cell.angle_beta   90.00
_cell.angle_gamma   90.00
#
_symmetry.space_group_name_H-M   'P 1'
#
loop_
_entity.id
_entity.type
_entity.pdbx_description
1 polymer ?
#
loop_
_entity_poly.entity_id
_entity_poly.type
_entity_poly.pdbx_seq_one_letter_code
_entity_poly.pdbx_strand_id
1 'polypeptide(L)'
;MMHLNNILVISLLLIYSPYVAALNKPDCNQLEQWAASDKSASKVTVSPGFELSALAEDDLLIPLFGHSIFDWSKGDFNEFNQVMRGCSKAASKRRDRTARGKLQQATKLVASAQRPLVGLIQARTKSEAAVVSLVEREANAETVALIELAEAVLQGKEIRPKLRGMSRDKQQPLLDLVQSQRHLAGTDIENYSSRLEAQKQAIEKAQLAAQAEASTELDTALQEIQQLPETTEGLGRLDELSQLPALSQAAPEKAKSYNKAVAIKRQEIELKQQQEQQKKSAKLMASMVEKLDDYEVHQPADLGKLWEEGISMGKVLQAQGERSRSNSMTMAFWQRFNRAVADMLEPFKQQLQTLPMNQEGLSQIDGSVARLTGIKQKIPVMNPYHQAVQMRGSEIVEEMRQIACNKTLDAANISSGDAAERLWGAGQATTLGDFFCLLSNQGAQVHAYDGAGLLSDTHTVKLTTKADGFHTLKLHEGEVQPGQKMLIGFEIADANQQRALSVSDWERYVKVNTQGGGGSAECDRLANKPRNELSMVEAEKMLGCIMQRIPGMIQQQERR
;
A
#
# COMPACT_ATOMS: atom_id res chain seq x y z
N MET A 1 -17.36 -8.13 -33.90
CA MET A 1 -17.73 -8.69 -35.21
C MET A 1 -18.03 -7.53 -36.12
N MET A 2 -17.18 -7.33 -37.13
CA MET A 2 -17.11 -6.14 -37.97
C MET A 2 -18.21 -6.15 -39.05
N HIS A 3 -18.83 -4.98 -39.22
CA HIS A 3 -19.77 -4.67 -40.29
C HIS A 3 -19.06 -4.63 -41.65
N LEU A 4 -19.36 -5.62 -42.49
CA LEU A 4 -19.18 -5.60 -43.94
C LEU A 4 -20.59 -5.63 -44.53
N ASN A 5 -21.13 -4.47 -44.90
CA ASN A 5 -22.18 -4.29 -45.90
C ASN A 5 -22.55 -2.81 -46.01
N ASN A 6 -21.81 -2.05 -46.81
CA ASN A 6 -22.27 -0.79 -47.40
C ASN A 6 -21.34 -0.32 -48.54
N ILE A 7 -21.04 -1.22 -49.48
CA ILE A 7 -20.37 -0.90 -50.74
C ILE A 7 -21.30 -1.33 -51.87
N LEU A 8 -22.42 -0.61 -52.11
CA LEU A 8 -23.15 -0.75 -53.38
C LEU A 8 -24.18 0.37 -53.68
N VAL A 9 -23.91 1.66 -53.41
CA VAL A 9 -24.79 2.77 -53.87
C VAL A 9 -24.00 4.04 -54.24
N ILE A 10 -22.89 3.93 -54.99
CA ILE A 10 -22.11 5.11 -55.45
C ILE A 10 -22.15 5.30 -56.99
N SER A 11 -22.86 4.45 -57.74
CA SER A 11 -22.79 4.46 -59.22
C SER A 11 -23.94 5.15 -59.96
N LEU A 12 -24.75 6.03 -59.33
CA LEU A 12 -25.93 6.62 -59.98
C LEU A 12 -26.15 8.13 -59.78
N LEU A 13 -25.09 8.90 -59.48
CA LEU A 13 -25.17 10.36 -59.24
C LEU A 13 -24.40 11.23 -60.26
N LEU A 14 -24.13 10.75 -61.48
CA LEU A 14 -23.27 11.46 -62.45
C LEU A 14 -23.94 11.98 -63.74
N ILE A 15 -25.27 12.00 -63.89
CA ILE A 15 -25.91 12.59 -65.08
C ILE A 15 -27.21 13.32 -64.74
N TYR A 16 -27.12 14.37 -63.92
CA TYR A 16 -28.05 15.50 -64.00
C TYR A 16 -27.19 16.77 -64.02
N SER A 17 -26.47 16.99 -65.13
CA SER A 17 -26.15 18.37 -65.47
C SER A 17 -27.50 19.05 -65.71
N PRO A 18 -27.90 20.05 -64.92
CA PRO A 18 -29.03 20.87 -65.32
C PRO A 18 -28.63 21.46 -66.66
N TYR A 19 -29.26 20.98 -67.74
CA TYR A 19 -29.31 21.75 -68.97
C TYR A 19 -30.04 23.03 -68.57
N VAL A 20 -29.26 24.05 -68.18
CA VAL A 20 -29.79 25.40 -67.99
C VAL A 20 -30.28 25.79 -69.39
N ALA A 21 -31.60 25.78 -69.55
CA ALA A 21 -32.20 26.13 -70.82
C ALA A 21 -31.70 27.52 -71.21
N ALA A 22 -31.23 27.68 -72.45
CA ALA A 22 -30.79 28.97 -72.93
C ALA A 22 -31.95 29.98 -72.85
N LEU A 23 -31.64 31.22 -72.47
CA LEU A 23 -32.61 32.29 -72.32
C LEU A 23 -33.45 32.43 -73.60
N ASN A 24 -34.78 32.40 -73.47
CA ASN A 24 -35.65 32.61 -74.63
C ASN A 24 -35.43 34.04 -75.19
N LYS A 25 -35.52 34.18 -76.51
CA LYS A 25 -35.29 35.45 -77.24
C LYS A 25 -36.63 36.01 -77.74
N PRO A 26 -37.38 36.73 -76.90
CA PRO A 26 -38.64 37.32 -77.30
C PRO A 26 -38.43 38.36 -78.40
N ASP A 27 -39.45 38.55 -79.23
CA ASP A 27 -39.41 39.58 -80.26
C ASP A 27 -39.45 41.00 -79.66
N CYS A 28 -39.03 42.00 -80.43
CA CYS A 28 -38.93 43.36 -79.92
C CYS A 28 -40.28 43.99 -79.57
N ASN A 29 -41.40 43.56 -80.17
CA ASN A 29 -42.71 44.11 -79.85
C ASN A 29 -43.17 43.62 -78.46
N GLN A 30 -42.93 42.34 -78.15
CA GLN A 30 -43.19 41.78 -76.82
C GLN A 30 -42.38 42.49 -75.74
N LEU A 31 -41.09 42.73 -76.00
CA LEU A 31 -40.21 43.44 -75.07
C LEU A 31 -40.60 44.91 -74.90
N GLU A 32 -41.05 45.57 -75.97
CA GLU A 32 -41.54 46.95 -75.89
C GLU A 32 -42.83 47.05 -75.07
N GLN A 33 -43.75 46.10 -75.20
CA GLN A 33 -44.97 46.02 -74.38
C GLN A 33 -44.65 45.75 -72.91
N TRP A 34 -43.79 44.78 -72.62
CA TRP A 34 -43.35 44.47 -71.26
C TRP A 34 -42.65 45.67 -70.60
N ALA A 35 -41.70 46.29 -71.29
CA ALA A 35 -40.99 47.48 -70.80
C ALA A 35 -41.89 48.70 -70.66
N ALA A 36 -43.03 48.73 -71.37
CA ALA A 36 -44.02 49.78 -71.28
C ALA A 36 -45.04 49.61 -70.16
N SER A 37 -45.05 48.47 -69.46
CA SER A 37 -46.01 48.21 -68.40
C SER A 37 -45.87 49.20 -67.23
N ASP A 38 -46.99 49.51 -66.60
CA ASP A 38 -47.05 50.40 -65.43
C ASP A 38 -46.28 49.83 -64.22
N LYS A 39 -46.01 48.51 -64.23
CA LYS A 39 -45.17 47.82 -63.24
C LYS A 39 -43.69 48.24 -63.29
N SER A 40 -43.24 48.97 -64.32
CA SER A 40 -41.86 49.47 -64.44
C SER A 40 -41.42 50.44 -63.33
N ALA A 41 -42.36 51.11 -62.67
CA ALA A 41 -42.08 52.00 -61.54
C ALA A 41 -42.15 51.30 -60.17
N SER A 42 -42.77 50.11 -60.11
CA SER A 42 -42.99 49.38 -58.87
C SER A 42 -41.80 48.51 -58.49
N LYS A 43 -41.62 48.30 -57.18
CA LYS A 43 -40.65 47.39 -56.61
C LYS A 43 -41.33 46.36 -55.74
N VAL A 44 -40.71 45.19 -55.65
CA VAL A 44 -41.15 44.04 -54.86
C VAL A 44 -40.02 43.67 -53.91
N THR A 45 -40.33 43.53 -52.64
CA THR A 45 -39.37 43.09 -51.63
C THR A 45 -39.18 41.58 -51.76
N VAL A 46 -37.98 41.15 -52.15
CA VAL A 46 -37.61 39.73 -52.25
C VAL A 46 -37.03 39.24 -50.92
N SER A 47 -36.23 40.07 -50.25
CA SER A 47 -35.70 39.82 -48.91
C SER A 47 -35.50 41.15 -48.16
N PRO A 48 -35.26 41.14 -46.83
CA PRO A 48 -35.13 42.36 -46.00
C PRO A 48 -34.06 43.38 -46.44
N GLY A 49 -33.20 43.03 -47.38
CA GLY A 49 -32.20 43.93 -47.98
C GLY A 49 -32.18 43.96 -49.51
N PHE A 50 -33.18 43.36 -50.18
CA PHE A 50 -33.22 43.28 -51.63
C PHE A 50 -34.63 43.52 -52.17
N GLU A 51 -34.76 44.64 -52.89
CA GLU A 51 -35.93 44.96 -53.69
C GLU A 51 -35.60 44.73 -55.17
N LEU A 52 -36.53 44.10 -55.87
CA LEU A 52 -36.47 43.85 -57.30
C LEU A 52 -37.52 44.73 -57.99
N SER A 53 -37.27 45.16 -59.23
CA SER A 53 -38.33 45.79 -60.02
C SER A 53 -39.45 44.78 -60.27
N ALA A 54 -40.70 45.22 -60.20
CA ALA A 54 -41.85 44.36 -60.49
C ALA A 54 -41.83 43.82 -61.94
N LEU A 55 -41.07 44.44 -62.85
CA LEU A 55 -40.81 43.91 -64.20
C LEU A 55 -40.10 42.55 -64.21
N ALA A 56 -39.38 42.24 -63.14
CA ALA A 56 -38.66 40.99 -62.98
C ALA A 56 -39.37 40.00 -62.06
N GLU A 57 -40.64 40.26 -61.72
CA GLU A 57 -41.53 39.22 -61.19
C GLU A 57 -41.65 38.08 -62.20
N ASP A 58 -41.71 36.85 -61.67
CA ASP A 58 -41.77 35.64 -62.48
C ASP A 58 -42.98 35.63 -63.43
N ASP A 59 -44.14 36.15 -63.00
CA ASP A 59 -45.35 36.26 -63.82
C ASP A 59 -45.18 37.09 -65.11
N LEU A 60 -44.24 38.03 -65.11
CA LEU A 60 -43.93 38.86 -66.28
C LEU A 60 -42.69 38.37 -67.04
N LEU A 61 -41.71 37.84 -66.32
CA LEU A 61 -40.40 37.52 -66.85
C LEU A 61 -40.34 36.11 -67.45
N ILE A 62 -40.95 35.11 -66.79
CA ILE A 62 -40.93 33.71 -67.25
C ILE A 62 -41.59 33.55 -68.63
N PRO A 63 -42.77 34.16 -68.93
CA PRO A 63 -43.37 34.03 -70.26
C PRO A 63 -42.49 34.57 -71.40
N LEU A 64 -41.61 35.54 -71.11
CA LEU A 64 -40.72 36.15 -72.11
C LEU A 64 -39.41 35.40 -72.26
N PHE A 65 -38.79 35.06 -71.14
CA PHE A 65 -37.39 34.58 -71.09
C PHE A 65 -37.27 33.10 -70.73
N GLY A 66 -38.37 32.43 -70.37
CA GLY A 66 -38.48 30.99 -70.19
C GLY A 66 -38.28 30.48 -68.75
N HIS A 67 -37.62 31.25 -67.88
CA HIS A 67 -37.37 30.88 -66.48
C HIS A 67 -37.15 32.12 -65.61
N SER A 68 -37.17 31.92 -64.29
CA SER A 68 -37.08 33.00 -63.30
C SER A 68 -35.75 33.76 -63.40
N ILE A 69 -35.74 35.04 -63.02
CA ILE A 69 -34.51 35.82 -62.87
C ILE A 69 -33.60 35.26 -61.77
N PHE A 70 -34.16 34.51 -60.82
CA PHE A 70 -33.40 33.83 -59.77
C PHE A 70 -32.56 32.67 -60.30
N ASP A 71 -32.89 32.14 -61.49
CA ASP A 71 -32.15 31.07 -62.14
C ASP A 71 -31.12 31.59 -63.16
N TRP A 72 -31.04 32.92 -63.35
CA TRP A 72 -30.16 33.52 -64.36
C TRP A 72 -28.69 33.43 -63.95
N SER A 73 -27.90 32.81 -64.82
CA SER A 73 -26.45 32.86 -64.77
C SER A 73 -25.91 34.21 -65.26
N LYS A 74 -24.60 34.42 -65.10
CA LYS A 74 -23.91 35.56 -65.72
C LYS A 74 -24.07 35.57 -67.25
N GLY A 75 -24.19 34.40 -67.87
CA GLY A 75 -24.45 34.25 -69.30
C GLY A 75 -25.81 34.83 -69.67
N ASP A 76 -26.84 34.48 -68.92
CA ASP A 76 -28.23 34.90 -69.14
C ASP A 76 -28.39 36.42 -69.02
N PHE A 77 -27.74 37.05 -68.03
CA PHE A 77 -27.70 38.51 -67.94
C PHE A 77 -27.02 39.17 -69.14
N ASN A 78 -25.97 38.57 -69.69
CA ASN A 78 -25.30 39.09 -70.89
C ASN A 78 -26.20 38.97 -72.12
N GLU A 79 -26.88 37.83 -72.26
CA GLU A 79 -27.82 37.55 -73.34
C GLU A 79 -29.02 38.49 -73.28
N PHE A 80 -29.65 38.65 -72.11
CA PHE A 80 -30.68 39.64 -71.84
C PHE A 80 -30.24 41.06 -72.27
N ASN A 81 -29.05 41.49 -71.83
CA ASN A 81 -28.50 42.80 -72.20
C ASN A 81 -28.30 42.95 -73.71
N GLN A 82 -27.87 41.88 -74.40
CA GLN A 82 -27.68 41.88 -75.85
C GLN A 82 -29.01 42.01 -76.59
N VAL A 83 -30.01 41.23 -76.19
CA VAL A 83 -31.37 41.26 -76.76
C VAL A 83 -31.98 42.65 -76.58
N MET A 84 -31.96 43.19 -75.36
CA MET A 84 -32.51 44.51 -75.04
C MET A 84 -31.82 45.65 -75.81
N ARG A 85 -30.49 45.60 -75.96
CA ARG A 85 -29.74 46.57 -76.79
C ARG A 85 -30.11 46.45 -78.27
N GLY A 86 -30.33 45.23 -78.75
CA GLY A 86 -30.81 44.97 -80.12
C GLY A 86 -32.14 45.67 -80.39
N CYS A 87 -33.13 45.46 -79.52
CA CYS A 87 -34.45 46.07 -79.65
C CYS A 87 -34.42 47.59 -79.46
N SER A 88 -33.62 48.11 -78.52
CA SER A 88 -33.42 49.55 -78.36
C SER A 88 -32.83 50.21 -79.62
N LYS A 89 -31.88 49.55 -80.30
CA LYS A 89 -31.35 50.00 -81.60
C LYS A 89 -32.42 49.94 -82.70
N ALA A 90 -33.26 48.90 -82.72
CA ALA A 90 -34.35 48.78 -83.69
C ALA A 90 -35.39 49.91 -83.51
N ALA A 91 -35.84 50.17 -82.28
CA ALA A 91 -36.72 51.30 -81.95
C ALA A 91 -36.09 52.65 -82.37
N SER A 92 -34.79 52.83 -82.14
CA SER A 92 -34.06 54.03 -82.58
C SER A 92 -34.07 54.21 -84.10
N LYS A 93 -33.94 53.13 -84.89
CA LYS A 93 -34.01 53.21 -86.37
C LYS A 93 -35.40 53.64 -86.84
N ARG A 94 -36.45 53.23 -86.13
CA ARG A 94 -37.84 53.67 -86.36
C ARG A 94 -38.13 55.07 -85.83
N ARG A 95 -37.16 55.75 -85.22
CA ARG A 95 -37.28 57.05 -84.54
C ARG A 95 -38.27 57.07 -83.36
N ASP A 96 -38.58 55.90 -82.79
CA ASP A 96 -39.41 55.80 -81.58
C ASP A 96 -38.56 56.03 -80.32
N ARG A 97 -38.56 57.27 -79.84
CA ARG A 97 -37.79 57.66 -78.65
C ARG A 97 -38.39 57.09 -77.36
N THR A 98 -39.70 56.88 -77.32
CA THR A 98 -40.42 56.40 -76.13
C THR A 98 -40.13 54.93 -75.88
N ALA A 99 -40.31 54.08 -76.90
CA ALA A 99 -39.98 52.65 -76.80
C ALA A 99 -38.49 52.44 -76.47
N ARG A 100 -37.61 53.21 -77.13
CA ARG A 100 -36.17 53.19 -76.84
C ARG A 100 -35.88 53.52 -75.37
N GLY A 101 -36.47 54.59 -74.83
CA GLY A 101 -36.29 55.01 -73.44
C GLY A 101 -36.79 53.97 -72.44
N LYS A 102 -37.99 53.42 -72.66
CA LYS A 102 -38.59 52.36 -71.83
C LYS A 102 -37.73 51.09 -71.81
N LEU A 103 -37.27 50.62 -72.97
CA LEU A 103 -36.36 49.46 -73.05
C LEU A 103 -35.04 49.71 -72.31
N GLN A 104 -34.45 50.91 -72.45
CA GLN A 104 -33.20 51.25 -71.74
C GLN A 104 -33.40 51.30 -70.22
N GLN A 105 -34.53 51.85 -69.76
CA GLN A 105 -34.90 51.87 -68.35
C GLN A 105 -35.10 50.46 -67.80
N ALA A 106 -35.88 49.62 -68.49
CA ALA A 106 -36.11 48.22 -68.12
C ALA A 106 -34.78 47.45 -68.07
N THR A 107 -33.89 47.65 -69.06
CA THR A 107 -32.54 47.06 -69.05
C THR A 107 -31.77 47.46 -67.80
N LYS A 108 -31.77 48.76 -67.44
CA LYS A 108 -31.07 49.27 -66.26
C LYS A 108 -31.63 48.67 -64.97
N LEU A 109 -32.96 48.58 -64.85
CA LEU A 109 -33.64 48.03 -63.68
C LEU A 109 -33.29 46.55 -63.50
N VAL A 110 -33.47 45.73 -64.53
CA VAL A 110 -33.16 44.28 -64.48
C VAL A 110 -31.66 44.02 -64.33
N ALA A 111 -30.80 44.73 -65.06
CA ALA A 111 -29.34 44.54 -64.94
C ALA A 111 -28.81 44.97 -63.56
N SER A 112 -29.44 45.95 -62.90
CA SER A 112 -29.05 46.36 -61.55
C SER A 112 -29.31 45.29 -60.49
N ALA A 113 -30.23 44.35 -60.77
CA ALA A 113 -30.53 43.21 -59.90
C ALA A 113 -29.43 42.13 -59.91
N GLN A 114 -28.56 42.08 -60.92
CA GLN A 114 -27.58 41.01 -61.09
C GLN A 114 -26.69 40.80 -59.86
N ARG A 115 -26.09 41.87 -59.31
CA ARG A 115 -25.17 41.75 -58.16
C ARG A 115 -25.90 41.31 -56.88
N PRO A 116 -27.01 41.96 -56.47
CA PRO A 116 -27.79 41.50 -55.33
C PRO A 116 -28.31 40.07 -55.49
N LEU A 117 -28.76 39.66 -56.69
CA LEU A 117 -29.21 38.30 -56.97
C LEU A 117 -28.12 37.27 -56.76
N VAL A 118 -26.90 37.53 -57.25
CA VAL A 118 -25.75 36.65 -56.98
C VAL A 118 -25.50 36.52 -55.48
N GLY A 119 -25.59 37.63 -54.73
CA GLY A 119 -25.46 37.62 -53.27
C GLY A 119 -26.56 36.80 -52.59
N LEU A 120 -27.81 36.93 -53.03
CA LEU A 120 -28.95 36.17 -52.51
C LEU A 120 -28.82 34.67 -52.80
N ILE A 121 -28.45 34.29 -54.03
CA ILE A 121 -28.22 32.90 -54.41
C ILE A 121 -27.09 32.30 -53.57
N GLN A 122 -25.96 33.00 -53.44
CA GLN A 122 -24.84 32.55 -52.60
C GLN A 122 -25.26 32.42 -51.14
N ALA A 123 -26.06 33.34 -50.62
CA ALA A 123 -26.58 33.28 -49.25
C ALA A 123 -27.47 32.04 -49.05
N ARG A 124 -28.38 31.76 -49.99
CA ARG A 124 -29.22 30.55 -49.97
C ARG A 124 -28.38 29.28 -50.03
N THR A 125 -27.44 29.17 -50.97
CA THR A 125 -26.59 27.99 -51.10
C THR A 125 -25.76 27.73 -49.85
N LYS A 126 -25.18 28.78 -49.26
CA LYS A 126 -24.41 28.65 -48.01
C LYS A 126 -25.28 28.27 -46.82
N SER A 127 -26.44 28.89 -46.67
CA SER A 127 -27.38 28.57 -45.59
C SER A 127 -27.92 27.15 -45.72
N GLU A 128 -28.26 26.70 -46.94
CA GLU A 128 -28.67 25.33 -47.20
C GLU A 128 -27.57 24.34 -46.80
N ALA A 129 -26.34 24.56 -47.26
CA ALA A 129 -25.21 23.71 -46.90
C ALA A 129 -24.96 23.69 -45.38
N ALA A 130 -25.09 24.84 -44.71
CA ALA A 130 -24.97 24.92 -43.26
C ALA A 130 -26.07 24.14 -42.54
N VAL A 131 -27.34 24.28 -42.94
CA VAL A 131 -28.48 23.56 -42.35
C VAL A 131 -28.34 22.06 -42.58
N VAL A 132 -28.01 21.62 -43.80
CA VAL A 132 -27.75 20.21 -44.11
C VAL A 132 -26.64 19.67 -43.21
N SER A 133 -25.53 20.40 -43.06
CA SER A 133 -24.41 19.98 -42.21
C SER A 133 -24.76 19.88 -40.72
N LEU A 134 -25.80 20.57 -40.26
CA LEU A 134 -26.29 20.48 -38.89
C LEU A 134 -27.31 19.35 -38.72
N VAL A 135 -28.15 19.13 -39.73
CA VAL A 135 -29.15 18.06 -39.75
C VAL A 135 -28.50 16.67 -39.88
N GLU A 136 -27.43 16.54 -40.65
CA GLU A 136 -26.74 15.26 -40.88
C GLU A 136 -25.71 14.91 -39.79
N ARG A 137 -25.54 15.77 -38.78
CA ARG A 137 -24.62 15.49 -37.65
C ARG A 137 -25.13 14.36 -36.77
N GLU A 138 -24.20 13.70 -36.11
CA GLU A 138 -24.48 12.67 -35.11
C GLU A 138 -25.42 13.21 -34.01
N ALA A 139 -26.42 12.41 -33.66
CA ALA A 139 -27.44 12.76 -32.69
C ALA A 139 -26.88 12.75 -31.25
N ASN A 140 -26.47 13.92 -30.77
CA ASN A 140 -25.98 14.10 -29.41
C ASN A 140 -26.33 15.49 -28.86
N ALA A 141 -26.09 15.70 -27.56
CA ALA A 141 -26.41 16.96 -26.87
C ALA A 141 -25.68 18.18 -27.47
N GLU A 142 -24.47 17.98 -27.99
CA GLU A 142 -23.73 19.05 -28.65
C GLU A 142 -24.40 19.48 -29.96
N THR A 143 -24.87 18.53 -30.77
CA THR A 143 -25.62 18.84 -31.99
C THR A 143 -26.90 19.61 -31.69
N VAL A 144 -27.63 19.29 -30.61
CA VAL A 144 -28.80 20.07 -30.16
C VAL A 144 -28.41 21.51 -29.83
N ALA A 145 -27.32 21.73 -29.09
CA ALA A 145 -26.84 23.07 -28.77
C ALA A 145 -26.43 23.87 -30.02
N LEU A 146 -25.83 23.22 -31.03
CA LEU A 146 -25.52 23.85 -32.31
C LEU A 146 -26.78 24.20 -33.11
N ILE A 147 -27.79 23.33 -33.10
CA ILE A 147 -29.09 23.60 -33.71
C ILE A 147 -29.75 24.82 -33.07
N GLU A 148 -29.78 24.92 -31.75
CA GLU A 148 -30.35 26.08 -31.04
C GLU A 148 -29.63 27.40 -31.37
N LEU A 149 -28.31 27.35 -31.56
CA LEU A 149 -27.54 28.51 -32.03
C LEU A 149 -27.88 28.87 -33.47
N ALA A 150 -28.07 27.89 -34.35
CA ALA A 150 -28.46 28.12 -35.73
C ALA A 150 -29.87 28.74 -35.84
N GLU A 151 -30.83 28.25 -35.05
CA GLU A 151 -32.16 28.86 -34.94
C GLU A 151 -32.09 30.30 -34.41
N ALA A 152 -31.24 30.55 -33.41
CA ALA A 152 -31.02 31.89 -32.90
C ALA A 152 -30.47 32.83 -34.00
N VAL A 153 -29.56 32.35 -34.86
CA VAL A 153 -29.08 33.11 -36.03
C VAL A 153 -30.21 33.42 -36.98
N LEU A 154 -31.01 32.43 -37.37
CA LEU A 154 -32.13 32.60 -38.30
C LEU A 154 -33.15 33.63 -37.78
N GLN A 155 -33.36 33.68 -36.46
CA GLN A 155 -34.18 34.68 -35.76
C GLN A 155 -33.51 36.06 -35.61
N GLY A 156 -32.29 36.25 -36.14
CA GLY A 156 -31.53 37.51 -36.08
C GLY A 156 -30.86 37.80 -34.74
N LYS A 157 -30.74 36.81 -33.84
CA LYS A 157 -30.08 36.97 -32.54
C LYS A 157 -28.56 36.92 -32.70
N GLU A 158 -27.86 37.71 -31.88
CA GLU A 158 -26.39 37.73 -31.88
C GLU A 158 -25.82 36.49 -31.18
N ILE A 159 -25.07 35.66 -31.92
CA ILE A 159 -24.42 34.46 -31.37
C ILE A 159 -22.89 34.54 -31.31
N ARG A 160 -22.26 35.57 -31.89
CA ARG A 160 -20.79 35.69 -32.00
C ARG A 160 -20.04 35.52 -30.68
N PRO A 161 -20.52 36.03 -29.54
CA PRO A 161 -19.87 35.77 -28.25
C PRO A 161 -19.83 34.28 -27.89
N LYS A 162 -20.90 33.53 -28.20
CA LYS A 162 -21.02 32.11 -27.90
C LYS A 162 -20.14 31.24 -28.80
N LEU A 163 -19.72 31.73 -29.96
CA LEU A 163 -18.82 31.02 -30.88
C LEU A 163 -17.37 30.95 -30.36
N ARG A 164 -16.97 31.84 -29.44
CA ARG A 164 -15.60 31.89 -28.92
C ARG A 164 -15.26 30.58 -28.20
N GLY A 165 -14.16 29.94 -28.60
CA GLY A 165 -13.71 28.67 -28.01
C GLY A 165 -14.29 27.42 -28.66
N MET A 166 -15.26 27.54 -29.58
CA MET A 166 -15.67 26.40 -30.41
C MET A 166 -14.60 26.04 -31.45
N SER A 167 -14.59 24.79 -31.89
CA SER A 167 -13.73 24.35 -32.99
C SER A 167 -14.25 24.87 -34.35
N ARG A 168 -13.35 25.00 -35.32
CA ARG A 168 -13.66 25.63 -36.63
C ARG A 168 -14.78 24.90 -37.38
N ASP A 169 -14.81 23.58 -37.31
CA ASP A 169 -15.85 22.73 -37.90
C ASP A 169 -17.25 23.00 -37.34
N LYS A 170 -17.35 23.35 -36.05
CA LYS A 170 -18.61 23.70 -35.37
C LYS A 170 -19.03 25.14 -35.64
N GLN A 171 -18.04 26.03 -35.74
CA GLN A 171 -18.28 27.45 -36.03
C GLN A 171 -18.71 27.70 -37.47
N GLN A 172 -18.14 26.98 -38.44
CA GLN A 172 -18.29 27.32 -39.86
C GLN A 172 -19.76 27.37 -40.33
N PRO A 173 -20.62 26.36 -40.04
CA PRO A 173 -22.04 26.42 -40.41
C PRO A 173 -22.76 27.62 -39.79
N LEU A 174 -22.44 27.94 -38.53
CA LEU A 174 -23.04 29.06 -37.81
C LEU A 174 -22.58 30.42 -38.38
N LEU A 175 -21.31 30.54 -38.77
CA LEU A 175 -20.77 31.74 -39.41
C LEU A 175 -21.35 31.95 -40.80
N ASP A 176 -21.52 30.88 -41.58
CA ASP A 176 -22.16 30.93 -42.89
C ASP A 176 -23.62 31.39 -42.78
N LEU A 177 -24.37 30.88 -41.80
CA LEU A 177 -25.72 31.37 -41.50
C LEU A 177 -25.71 32.85 -41.08
N VAL A 178 -24.79 33.28 -40.21
CA VAL A 178 -24.70 34.69 -39.77
C VAL A 178 -24.43 35.63 -40.93
N GLN A 179 -23.58 35.24 -41.89
CA GLN A 179 -23.27 36.05 -43.07
C GLN A 179 -24.44 36.11 -44.05
N SER A 180 -25.16 35.01 -44.21
CA SER A 180 -26.25 34.87 -45.18
C SER A 180 -27.59 35.42 -44.70
N GLN A 181 -27.82 35.47 -43.38
CA GLN A 181 -29.14 35.75 -42.78
C GLN A 181 -29.83 37.01 -43.32
N ARG A 182 -29.08 38.09 -43.55
CA ARG A 182 -29.64 39.37 -44.03
C ARG A 182 -30.20 39.32 -45.46
N HIS A 183 -29.86 38.28 -46.21
CA HIS A 183 -30.22 38.09 -47.61
C HIS A 183 -31.28 36.98 -47.82
N LEU A 184 -31.67 36.28 -46.74
CA LEU A 184 -32.66 35.21 -46.82
C LEU A 184 -34.09 35.77 -46.87
N ALA A 185 -34.95 35.13 -47.65
CA ALA A 185 -36.39 35.41 -47.61
C ALA A 185 -37.04 34.79 -46.37
N GLY A 186 -38.20 35.31 -45.95
CA GLY A 186 -38.94 34.77 -44.81
C GLY A 186 -39.27 33.28 -44.98
N THR A 187 -39.65 32.87 -46.19
CA THR A 187 -39.93 31.47 -46.52
C THR A 187 -38.71 30.56 -46.39
N ASP A 188 -37.50 31.05 -46.70
CA ASP A 188 -36.26 30.29 -46.53
C ASP A 188 -35.94 30.12 -45.03
N ILE A 189 -36.12 31.18 -44.24
CA ILE A 189 -35.94 31.17 -42.78
C ILE A 189 -36.89 30.18 -42.13
N GLU A 190 -38.17 30.19 -42.49
CA GLU A 190 -39.19 29.26 -41.98
C GLU A 190 -38.85 27.80 -42.33
N ASN A 191 -38.46 27.52 -43.58
CA ASN A 191 -38.06 26.18 -44.02
C ASN A 191 -36.83 25.66 -43.24
N TYR A 192 -35.77 26.47 -43.13
CA TYR A 192 -34.57 26.10 -42.38
C TYR A 192 -34.87 25.89 -40.89
N SER A 193 -35.67 26.76 -40.28
CA SER A 193 -36.04 26.62 -38.87
C SER A 193 -36.87 25.34 -38.64
N SER A 194 -37.82 25.02 -39.54
CA SER A 194 -38.61 23.80 -39.43
C SER A 194 -37.77 22.53 -39.52
N ARG A 195 -36.74 22.50 -40.38
CA ARG A 195 -35.82 21.34 -40.51
C ARG A 195 -34.94 21.17 -39.28
N LEU A 196 -34.42 22.29 -38.76
CA LEU A 196 -33.60 22.31 -37.55
C LEU A 196 -34.40 21.82 -36.32
N GLU A 197 -35.62 22.32 -36.13
CA GLU A 197 -36.51 21.89 -35.05
C GLU A 197 -36.90 20.41 -35.19
N ALA A 198 -37.23 19.95 -36.40
CA ALA A 198 -37.53 18.53 -36.64
C ALA A 198 -36.34 17.63 -36.28
N GLN A 199 -35.11 18.05 -36.60
CA GLN A 199 -33.91 17.32 -36.20
C GLN A 199 -33.71 17.32 -34.68
N LYS A 200 -33.90 18.47 -34.02
CA LYS A 200 -33.82 18.57 -32.57
C LYS A 200 -34.78 17.58 -31.89
N GLN A 201 -36.06 17.57 -32.31
CA GLN A 201 -37.06 16.64 -31.80
C GLN A 201 -36.70 15.17 -32.07
N ALA A 202 -36.10 14.87 -33.23
CA ALA A 202 -35.63 13.52 -33.53
C ALA A 202 -34.50 13.07 -32.59
N ILE A 203 -33.54 13.96 -32.29
CA ILE A 203 -32.45 13.68 -31.34
C ILE A 203 -33.00 13.46 -29.93
N GLU A 204 -33.89 14.34 -29.45
CA GLU A 204 -34.52 14.22 -28.13
C GLU A 204 -35.32 12.91 -28.00
N LYS A 205 -36.10 12.57 -29.02
CA LYS A 205 -36.85 11.30 -29.06
C LYS A 205 -35.93 10.08 -29.04
N ALA A 206 -34.82 10.12 -29.79
CA ALA A 206 -33.83 9.04 -29.79
C ALA A 206 -33.16 8.88 -28.41
N GLN A 207 -32.83 9.99 -27.74
CA GLN A 207 -32.27 9.98 -26.39
C GLN A 207 -33.24 9.40 -25.37
N LEU A 208 -34.53 9.77 -25.42
CA LEU A 208 -35.56 9.20 -24.55
C LEU A 208 -35.76 7.70 -24.80
N ALA A 209 -35.70 7.25 -26.05
CA ALA A 209 -35.77 5.83 -26.39
C ALA A 209 -34.56 5.06 -25.83
N ALA A 210 -33.34 5.57 -26.00
CA ALA A 210 -32.13 4.98 -25.45
C ALA A 210 -32.15 4.94 -23.91
N GLN A 211 -32.63 6.01 -23.25
CA GLN A 211 -32.81 6.04 -21.80
C GLN A 211 -33.82 4.99 -21.30
N ALA A 212 -34.91 4.75 -22.04
CA ALA A 212 -35.91 3.74 -21.71
C ALA A 212 -35.38 2.32 -21.88
N GLU A 213 -34.61 2.06 -22.94
CA GLU A 213 -33.93 0.78 -23.18
C GLU A 213 -32.90 0.51 -22.07
N ALA A 214 -32.01 1.48 -21.79
CA ALA A 214 -31.03 1.39 -20.71
C ALA A 214 -31.70 1.19 -19.34
N SER A 215 -32.84 1.84 -19.08
CA SER A 215 -33.58 1.65 -17.82
C SER A 215 -34.13 0.22 -17.68
N THR A 216 -34.58 -0.37 -18.79
CA THR A 216 -35.06 -1.76 -18.82
C THR A 216 -33.93 -2.75 -18.56
N GLU A 217 -32.76 -2.54 -19.18
CA GLU A 217 -31.56 -3.35 -18.94
C GLU A 217 -31.13 -3.27 -17.47
N LEU A 218 -31.12 -2.07 -16.89
CA LEU A 218 -30.81 -1.89 -15.47
C LEU A 218 -31.83 -2.57 -14.55
N ASP A 219 -33.11 -2.65 -14.93
CA ASP A 219 -34.13 -3.37 -14.17
C ASP A 219 -33.92 -4.89 -14.20
N THR A 220 -33.57 -5.45 -15.36
CA THR A 220 -33.18 -6.86 -15.47
C THR A 220 -31.95 -7.16 -14.62
N ALA A 221 -30.92 -6.29 -14.71
CA ALA A 221 -29.71 -6.45 -13.92
C ALA A 221 -29.96 -6.27 -12.40
N LEU A 222 -30.92 -5.44 -11.99
CA LEU A 222 -31.34 -5.33 -10.58
C LEU A 222 -31.96 -6.63 -10.06
N GLN A 223 -32.78 -7.31 -10.86
CA GLN A 223 -33.32 -8.62 -10.50
C GLN A 223 -32.21 -9.65 -10.36
N GLU A 224 -31.21 -9.60 -11.23
CA GLU A 224 -30.04 -10.46 -11.15
C GLU A 224 -29.22 -10.19 -9.87
N ILE A 225 -28.93 -8.93 -9.55
CA ILE A 225 -28.23 -8.53 -8.31
C ILE A 225 -28.91 -9.12 -7.07
N GLN A 226 -30.23 -9.07 -7.01
CA GLN A 226 -30.99 -9.62 -5.87
C GLN A 226 -30.81 -11.13 -5.71
N GLN A 227 -30.66 -11.86 -6.83
CA GLN A 227 -30.49 -13.31 -6.87
C GLN A 227 -29.04 -13.78 -6.73
N LEU A 228 -28.06 -12.87 -6.74
CA LEU A 228 -26.65 -13.27 -6.63
C LEU A 228 -26.36 -14.00 -5.32
N PRO A 229 -25.61 -15.12 -5.37
CA PRO A 229 -25.22 -15.86 -4.19
C PRO A 229 -24.22 -15.05 -3.35
N GLU A 230 -24.23 -15.28 -2.04
CA GLU A 230 -23.33 -14.64 -1.08
C GLU A 230 -21.94 -15.31 -1.07
N THR A 231 -21.33 -15.47 -2.25
CA THR A 231 -20.07 -16.20 -2.49
C THR A 231 -19.07 -15.35 -3.29
N THR A 232 -17.84 -15.84 -3.44
CA THR A 232 -16.81 -15.18 -4.25
C THR A 232 -17.22 -15.08 -5.72
N GLU A 233 -17.90 -16.09 -6.24
CA GLU A 233 -18.48 -16.08 -7.59
C GLU A 233 -19.55 -14.98 -7.72
N GLY A 234 -20.39 -14.81 -6.68
CA GLY A 234 -21.37 -13.73 -6.61
C GLY A 234 -20.73 -12.34 -6.65
N LEU A 235 -19.60 -12.13 -5.96
CA LEU A 235 -18.85 -10.87 -6.06
C LEU A 235 -18.30 -10.62 -7.47
N GLY A 236 -17.71 -11.63 -8.11
CA GLY A 236 -17.21 -11.51 -9.48
C GLY A 236 -18.32 -11.11 -10.46
N ARG A 237 -19.50 -11.74 -10.33
CA ARG A 237 -20.65 -11.37 -11.15
C ARG A 237 -21.20 -9.97 -10.83
N LEU A 238 -21.19 -9.57 -9.57
CA LEU A 238 -21.57 -8.21 -9.16
C LEU A 238 -20.63 -7.14 -9.72
N ASP A 239 -19.32 -7.44 -9.83
CA ASP A 239 -18.33 -6.56 -10.45
C ASP A 239 -18.65 -6.34 -11.94
N GLU A 240 -19.01 -7.40 -12.68
CA GLU A 240 -19.43 -7.29 -14.09
C GLU A 240 -20.69 -6.43 -14.24
N LEU A 241 -21.71 -6.68 -13.40
CA LEU A 241 -22.97 -5.92 -13.41
C LEU A 241 -22.75 -4.44 -13.05
N SER A 242 -21.76 -4.12 -12.21
CA SER A 242 -21.42 -2.74 -11.88
C SER A 242 -20.84 -1.92 -13.04
N GLN A 243 -20.48 -2.56 -14.16
CA GLN A 243 -19.82 -1.94 -15.32
C GLN A 243 -20.70 -1.94 -16.57
N LEU A 244 -22.03 -2.15 -16.44
CA LEU A 244 -22.93 -2.18 -17.59
C LEU A 244 -22.92 -0.84 -18.36
N PRO A 245 -22.76 -0.87 -19.71
CA PRO A 245 -22.80 0.35 -20.55
C PRO A 245 -24.09 1.16 -20.37
N ALA A 246 -25.21 0.49 -20.09
CA ALA A 246 -26.51 1.09 -19.81
C ALA A 246 -26.47 2.15 -18.69
N LEU A 247 -25.51 2.07 -17.76
CA LEU A 247 -25.35 3.08 -16.70
C LEU A 247 -25.06 4.48 -17.24
N SER A 248 -24.33 4.59 -18.35
CA SER A 248 -24.01 5.88 -18.98
C SER A 248 -25.17 6.47 -19.77
N GLN A 249 -26.14 5.65 -20.16
CA GLN A 249 -27.26 6.02 -21.02
C GLN A 249 -28.57 6.17 -20.25
N ALA A 250 -28.69 5.58 -19.06
CA ALA A 250 -29.88 5.66 -18.23
C ALA A 250 -30.08 7.06 -17.62
N ALA A 251 -31.32 7.33 -17.20
CA ALA A 251 -31.63 8.53 -16.43
C ALA A 251 -30.81 8.58 -15.12
N PRO A 252 -30.31 9.76 -14.68
CA PRO A 252 -29.42 9.88 -13.52
C PRO A 252 -29.96 9.23 -12.23
N GLU A 253 -31.27 9.37 -11.96
CA GLU A 253 -31.89 8.77 -10.78
C GLU A 253 -31.94 7.24 -10.84
N LYS A 254 -32.11 6.67 -12.05
CA LYS A 254 -32.09 5.21 -12.26
C LYS A 254 -30.70 4.65 -12.05
N ALA A 255 -29.68 5.27 -12.64
CA ALA A 255 -28.28 4.88 -12.45
C ALA A 255 -27.86 4.98 -10.98
N LYS A 256 -28.28 6.04 -10.28
CA LYS A 256 -28.04 6.22 -8.84
C LYS A 256 -28.69 5.13 -8.00
N SER A 257 -29.96 4.80 -8.28
CA SER A 257 -30.68 3.72 -7.60
C SER A 257 -30.00 2.36 -7.83
N TYR A 258 -29.60 2.08 -9.06
CA TYR A 258 -28.86 0.88 -9.44
C TYR A 258 -27.53 0.75 -8.66
N ASN A 259 -26.70 1.80 -8.69
CA ASN A 259 -25.41 1.81 -8.00
C ASN A 259 -25.55 1.60 -6.49
N LYS A 260 -26.63 2.13 -5.89
CA LYS A 260 -26.94 1.88 -4.48
C LYS A 260 -27.26 0.40 -4.22
N ALA A 261 -28.04 -0.24 -5.08
CA ALA A 261 -28.36 -1.66 -4.96
C ALA A 261 -27.10 -2.55 -5.10
N VAL A 262 -26.23 -2.22 -6.05
CA VAL A 262 -24.91 -2.88 -6.21
C VAL A 262 -24.10 -2.77 -4.91
N ALA A 263 -23.99 -1.57 -4.34
CA ALA A 263 -23.22 -1.35 -3.12
C ALA A 263 -23.78 -2.13 -1.91
N ILE A 264 -25.11 -2.13 -1.75
CA ILE A 264 -25.78 -2.90 -0.69
C ILE A 264 -25.49 -4.39 -0.85
N LYS A 265 -25.68 -4.95 -2.05
CA LYS A 265 -25.43 -6.37 -2.29
C LYS A 265 -23.97 -6.74 -2.05
N ARG A 266 -23.00 -5.90 -2.47
CA ARG A 266 -21.57 -6.13 -2.21
C ARG A 266 -21.30 -6.28 -0.72
N GLN A 267 -21.85 -5.37 0.09
CA GLN A 267 -21.70 -5.40 1.54
C GLN A 267 -22.30 -6.67 2.15
N GLU A 268 -23.46 -7.12 1.67
CA GLU A 268 -24.09 -8.38 2.13
C GLU A 268 -23.19 -9.59 1.85
N ILE A 269 -22.64 -9.68 0.63
CA ILE A 269 -21.76 -10.79 0.25
C ILE A 269 -20.47 -10.78 1.08
N GLU A 270 -19.82 -9.62 1.22
CA GLU A 270 -18.60 -9.46 2.02
C GLU A 270 -18.83 -9.83 3.49
N LEU A 271 -19.94 -9.39 4.08
CA LEU A 271 -20.30 -9.72 5.46
C LEU A 271 -20.49 -11.24 5.63
N LYS A 272 -21.16 -11.91 4.68
CA LYS A 272 -21.37 -13.35 4.75
C LYS A 272 -20.05 -14.13 4.64
N GLN A 273 -19.18 -13.73 3.73
CA GLN A 273 -17.85 -14.34 3.59
C GLN A 273 -17.02 -14.16 4.86
N GLN A 274 -17.07 -12.97 5.47
CA GLN A 274 -16.38 -12.72 6.74
C GLN A 274 -16.92 -13.63 7.85
N GLN A 275 -18.25 -13.80 7.96
CA GLN A 275 -18.86 -14.72 8.93
C GLN A 275 -18.47 -16.18 8.69
N GLU A 276 -18.43 -16.64 7.44
CA GLU A 276 -17.98 -18.00 7.11
C GLU A 276 -16.51 -18.22 7.43
N GLN A 277 -15.66 -17.23 7.14
CA GLN A 277 -14.24 -17.28 7.48
C GLN A 277 -14.04 -17.30 9.00
N GLN A 278 -14.81 -16.50 9.76
CA GLN A 278 -14.81 -16.53 11.22
C GLN A 278 -15.25 -17.89 11.76
N LYS A 279 -16.29 -18.52 11.18
CA LYS A 279 -16.72 -19.87 11.58
C LYS A 279 -15.65 -20.93 11.28
N LYS A 280 -14.99 -20.85 10.12
CA LYS A 280 -13.87 -21.74 9.77
C LYS A 280 -12.68 -21.57 10.71
N SER A 281 -12.29 -20.32 10.99
CA SER A 281 -11.22 -19.99 11.94
C SER A 281 -11.56 -20.48 13.35
N ALA A 282 -12.80 -20.25 13.83
CA ALA A 282 -13.27 -20.74 15.12
C ALA A 282 -13.24 -22.27 15.22
N LYS A 283 -13.69 -22.99 14.18
CA LYS A 283 -13.65 -24.46 14.13
C LYS A 283 -12.21 -24.98 14.15
N LEU A 284 -11.30 -24.34 13.41
CA LEU A 284 -9.88 -24.69 13.41
C LEU A 284 -9.24 -24.43 14.77
N MET A 285 -9.51 -23.28 15.39
CA MET A 285 -9.00 -22.98 16.73
C MET A 285 -9.52 -23.99 17.74
N ALA A 286 -10.80 -24.36 17.69
CA ALA A 286 -11.36 -25.39 18.57
C ALA A 286 -10.65 -26.74 18.40
N SER A 287 -10.41 -27.20 17.17
CA SER A 287 -9.69 -28.46 16.94
C SER A 287 -8.22 -28.40 17.34
N MET A 288 -7.57 -27.23 17.25
CA MET A 288 -6.22 -27.03 17.76
C MET A 288 -6.17 -27.09 19.28
N VAL A 289 -7.14 -26.47 19.96
CA VAL A 289 -7.26 -26.52 21.43
C VAL A 289 -7.49 -27.96 21.90
N GLU A 290 -8.40 -28.69 21.27
CA GLU A 290 -8.64 -30.12 21.55
C GLU A 290 -7.35 -30.94 21.39
N LYS A 291 -6.61 -30.75 20.28
CA LYS A 291 -5.32 -31.41 20.05
C LYS A 291 -4.27 -31.06 21.12
N LEU A 292 -4.28 -29.84 21.68
CA LEU A 292 -3.37 -29.44 22.75
C LEU A 292 -3.73 -30.10 24.09
N ASP A 293 -5.03 -30.23 24.38
CA ASP A 293 -5.51 -30.90 25.58
C ASP A 293 -5.17 -32.39 25.58
N ASP A 294 -5.28 -33.04 24.41
CA ASP A 294 -4.92 -34.46 24.20
C ASP A 294 -3.40 -34.70 24.15
N TYR A 295 -2.57 -33.65 24.13
CA TYR A 295 -1.13 -33.80 24.02
C TYR A 295 -0.52 -34.25 25.35
N GLU A 296 -0.13 -35.52 25.45
CA GLU A 296 0.47 -36.07 26.68
C GLU A 296 1.94 -35.66 26.86
N VAL A 297 2.32 -35.35 28.10
CA VAL A 297 3.71 -35.01 28.49
C VAL A 297 4.12 -35.96 29.61
N HIS A 298 4.94 -36.95 29.27
CA HIS A 298 5.33 -38.02 30.21
C HIS A 298 6.73 -37.83 30.80
N GLN A 299 7.58 -37.10 30.09
CA GLN A 299 8.97 -36.85 30.48
C GLN A 299 9.41 -35.44 30.06
N PRO A 300 10.49 -34.89 30.66
CA PRO A 300 10.98 -33.55 30.33
C PRO A 300 11.20 -33.31 28.84
N ALA A 301 11.67 -34.31 28.09
CA ALA A 301 11.93 -34.21 26.66
C ALA A 301 10.67 -33.97 25.80
N ASP A 302 9.48 -34.28 26.33
CA ASP A 302 8.22 -34.02 25.63
C ASP A 302 7.82 -32.54 25.68
N LEU A 303 8.40 -31.73 26.60
CA LEU A 303 8.16 -30.29 26.65
C LEU A 303 8.58 -29.59 25.35
N GLY A 304 9.70 -29.99 24.76
CA GLY A 304 10.20 -29.45 23.50
C GLY A 304 9.28 -29.79 22.33
N LYS A 305 8.71 -31.00 22.34
CA LYS A 305 7.74 -31.40 21.31
C LYS A 305 6.42 -30.64 21.45
N LEU A 306 5.92 -30.45 22.68
CA LEU A 306 4.75 -29.61 22.95
C LEU A 306 4.99 -28.16 22.50
N TRP A 307 6.18 -27.62 22.77
CA TRP A 307 6.59 -26.29 22.32
C TRP A 307 6.60 -26.16 20.79
N GLU A 308 7.19 -27.14 20.10
CA GLU A 308 7.21 -27.17 18.62
C GLU A 308 5.82 -27.29 18.01
N GLU A 309 4.93 -28.08 18.62
CA GLU A 309 3.54 -28.20 18.21
C GLU A 309 2.81 -26.85 18.33
N GLY A 310 2.99 -26.13 19.45
CA GLY A 310 2.44 -24.78 19.63
C GLY A 310 2.94 -23.78 18.57
N ILE A 311 4.23 -23.83 18.23
CA ILE A 311 4.80 -23.01 17.13
C ILE A 311 4.16 -23.39 15.79
N SER A 312 4.00 -24.69 15.51
CA SER A 312 3.38 -25.19 14.28
C SER A 312 1.94 -24.69 14.14
N MET A 313 1.12 -24.84 15.19
CA MET A 313 -0.25 -24.30 15.23
C MET A 313 -0.28 -22.79 15.03
N GLY A 314 0.65 -22.05 15.65
CA GLY A 314 0.80 -20.61 15.46
C GLY A 314 1.05 -20.22 14.00
N LYS A 315 1.88 -20.98 13.27
CA LYS A 315 2.13 -20.76 11.83
C LYS A 315 0.90 -21.01 10.98
N VAL A 316 0.12 -22.05 11.29
CA VAL A 316 -1.14 -22.34 10.58
C VAL A 316 -2.13 -21.19 10.76
N LEU A 317 -2.29 -20.69 11.99
CA LEU A 317 -3.17 -19.53 12.25
C LEU A 317 -2.68 -18.26 11.53
N GLN A 318 -1.37 -18.00 11.53
CA GLN A 318 -0.79 -16.86 10.80
C GLN A 318 -1.06 -16.96 9.30
N ALA A 319 -0.96 -18.15 8.71
CA ALA A 319 -1.27 -18.39 7.29
C ALA A 319 -2.76 -18.14 6.96
N GLN A 320 -3.66 -18.25 7.94
CA GLN A 320 -5.08 -17.91 7.79
C GLN A 320 -5.40 -16.42 8.05
N GLY A 321 -4.38 -15.59 8.28
CA GLY A 321 -4.54 -14.16 8.55
C GLY A 321 -4.80 -13.83 10.02
N GLU A 322 -4.80 -14.83 10.91
CA GLU A 322 -5.01 -14.64 12.33
C GLU A 322 -3.72 -14.12 12.98
N ARG A 323 -3.69 -12.82 13.29
CA ARG A 323 -2.51 -12.13 13.85
C ARG A 323 -2.60 -11.85 15.34
N SER A 324 -3.75 -12.13 15.97
CA SER A 324 -3.96 -11.84 17.38
C SER A 324 -3.11 -12.77 18.25
N ARG A 325 -2.22 -12.19 19.06
CA ARG A 325 -1.44 -12.91 20.09
C ARG A 325 -2.28 -13.36 21.28
N SER A 326 -3.55 -12.94 21.35
CA SER A 326 -4.48 -13.22 22.46
C SER A 326 -5.70 -14.00 21.99
N ASN A 327 -5.56 -14.84 20.96
CA ASN A 327 -6.63 -15.76 20.57
C ASN A 327 -6.73 -16.94 21.56
N SER A 328 -7.87 -17.64 21.52
CA SER A 328 -8.16 -18.76 22.43
C SER A 328 -7.11 -19.88 22.34
N MET A 329 -6.60 -20.17 21.14
CA MET A 329 -5.53 -21.16 20.94
C MET A 329 -4.24 -20.77 21.68
N THR A 330 -3.79 -19.52 21.55
CA THR A 330 -2.56 -19.05 22.21
C THR A 330 -2.69 -19.10 23.73
N MET A 331 -3.85 -18.72 24.27
CA MET A 331 -4.13 -18.83 25.70
C MET A 331 -4.14 -20.29 26.18
N ALA A 332 -4.83 -21.18 25.45
CA ALA A 332 -4.86 -22.61 25.76
C ALA A 332 -3.47 -23.24 25.71
N PHE A 333 -2.67 -22.91 24.69
CA PHE A 333 -1.28 -23.36 24.58
C PHE A 333 -0.45 -22.95 25.80
N TRP A 334 -0.45 -21.66 26.17
CA TRP A 334 0.33 -21.21 27.32
C TRP A 334 -0.15 -21.82 28.64
N GLN A 335 -1.46 -21.98 28.82
CA GLN A 335 -2.01 -22.65 29.99
C GLN A 335 -1.54 -24.11 30.08
N ARG A 336 -1.64 -24.86 28.97
CA ARG A 336 -1.21 -26.26 28.88
C ARG A 336 0.30 -26.39 29.09
N PHE A 337 1.08 -25.57 28.39
CA PHE A 337 2.54 -25.58 28.44
C PHE A 337 3.06 -25.21 29.84
N ASN A 338 2.54 -24.15 30.46
CA ASN A 338 2.96 -23.75 31.81
C ASN A 338 2.66 -24.85 32.84
N ARG A 339 1.52 -25.53 32.72
CA ARG A 339 1.19 -26.68 33.56
C ARG A 339 2.17 -27.83 33.36
N ALA A 340 2.43 -28.21 32.11
CA ALA A 340 3.40 -29.27 31.79
C ALA A 340 4.81 -28.93 32.31
N VAL A 341 5.25 -27.68 32.16
CA VAL A 341 6.55 -27.21 32.68
C VAL A 341 6.62 -27.35 34.20
N ALA A 342 5.55 -27.02 34.93
CA ALA A 342 5.49 -27.21 36.38
C ALA A 342 5.54 -28.71 36.76
N ASP A 343 4.73 -29.53 36.09
CA ASP A 343 4.61 -30.98 36.37
C ASP A 343 5.93 -31.73 36.09
N MET A 344 6.69 -31.29 35.08
CA MET A 344 7.95 -31.95 34.67
C MET A 344 9.20 -31.48 35.43
N LEU A 345 9.08 -30.52 36.36
CA LEU A 345 10.25 -29.98 37.07
C LEU A 345 10.93 -31.01 37.97
N GLU A 346 10.15 -31.79 38.72
CA GLU A 346 10.71 -32.83 39.61
C GLU A 346 11.35 -33.99 38.82
N PRO A 347 10.70 -34.56 37.78
CA PRO A 347 11.35 -35.51 36.88
C PRO A 347 12.66 -34.99 36.29
N PHE A 348 12.71 -33.70 35.91
CA PHE A 348 13.93 -33.06 35.41
C PHE A 348 15.03 -33.00 36.48
N LYS A 349 14.71 -32.61 37.72
CA LYS A 349 15.68 -32.62 38.84
C LYS A 349 16.22 -34.03 39.10
N GLN A 350 15.37 -35.06 39.05
CA GLN A 350 15.79 -36.45 39.18
C GLN A 350 16.78 -36.86 38.08
N GLN A 351 16.57 -36.42 36.84
CA GLN A 351 17.54 -36.64 35.76
C GLN A 351 18.86 -35.89 36.00
N LEU A 352 18.83 -34.68 36.57
CA LEU A 352 20.06 -33.97 36.95
C LEU A 352 20.84 -34.68 38.06
N GLN A 353 20.16 -35.37 38.96
CA GLN A 353 20.79 -36.13 40.06
C GLN A 353 21.58 -37.36 39.58
N THR A 354 21.29 -37.88 38.37
CA THR A 354 22.05 -39.00 37.80
C THR A 354 23.40 -38.58 37.22
N LEU A 355 23.66 -37.28 37.07
CA LEU A 355 24.94 -36.76 36.60
C LEU A 355 26.05 -37.08 37.61
N PRO A 356 27.23 -37.53 37.16
CA PRO A 356 28.32 -37.90 38.05
C PRO A 356 28.90 -36.68 38.78
N MET A 357 29.36 -36.87 40.01
CA MET A 357 29.98 -35.80 40.84
C MET A 357 31.44 -35.58 40.47
N ASN A 358 31.70 -35.23 39.21
CA ASN A 358 33.04 -35.02 38.67
C ASN A 358 33.02 -34.02 37.49
N GLN A 359 34.18 -33.81 36.85
CA GLN A 359 34.33 -32.89 35.72
C GLN A 359 33.43 -33.25 34.53
N GLU A 360 33.16 -34.54 34.30
CA GLU A 360 32.26 -35.00 33.25
C GLU A 360 30.83 -34.53 33.54
N GLY A 361 30.35 -34.71 34.78
CA GLY A 361 29.02 -34.23 35.18
C GLY A 361 28.87 -32.71 35.06
N LEU A 362 29.92 -31.96 35.39
CA LEU A 362 29.94 -30.51 35.19
C LEU A 362 29.85 -30.14 33.70
N SER A 363 30.56 -30.83 32.81
CA SER A 363 30.46 -30.61 31.37
C SER A 363 29.07 -30.98 30.82
N GLN A 364 28.46 -32.02 31.37
CA GLN A 364 27.11 -32.43 31.00
C GLN A 364 26.07 -31.45 31.53
N ILE A 365 26.31 -30.77 32.65
CA ILE A 365 25.33 -29.85 33.23
C ILE A 365 25.07 -28.64 32.34
N ASP A 366 26.10 -28.20 31.61
CA ASP A 366 25.96 -27.12 30.66
C ASP A 366 25.03 -27.52 29.50
N GLY A 367 24.10 -26.63 29.15
CA GLY A 367 23.05 -26.92 28.17
C GLY A 367 22.02 -27.98 28.57
N SER A 368 22.01 -28.47 29.83
CA SER A 368 21.07 -29.53 30.26
C SER A 368 19.60 -29.18 30.07
N VAL A 369 19.21 -27.91 30.25
CA VAL A 369 17.83 -27.49 29.98
C VAL A 369 17.47 -27.79 28.52
N ALA A 370 18.27 -27.35 27.56
CA ALA A 370 18.00 -27.58 26.15
C ALA A 370 18.07 -29.06 25.76
N ARG A 371 19.05 -29.81 26.31
CA ARG A 371 19.23 -31.23 26.00
C ARG A 371 18.11 -32.11 26.54
N LEU A 372 17.71 -31.90 27.80
CA LEU A 372 16.73 -32.77 28.47
C LEU A 372 15.29 -32.35 28.20
N THR A 373 15.03 -31.07 27.90
CA THR A 373 13.67 -30.59 27.60
C THR A 373 13.41 -30.36 26.12
N GLY A 374 14.44 -30.26 25.29
CA GLY A 374 14.33 -29.87 23.88
C GLY A 374 14.16 -28.36 23.65
N ILE A 375 13.98 -27.55 24.71
CA ILE A 375 13.73 -26.11 24.60
C ILE A 375 15.05 -25.34 24.58
N LYS A 376 15.39 -24.76 23.43
CA LYS A 376 16.64 -24.01 23.23
C LYS A 376 16.51 -22.53 23.64
N GLN A 377 15.29 -22.00 23.64
CA GLN A 377 15.02 -20.60 23.91
C GLN A 377 14.94 -20.33 25.41
N LYS A 378 15.53 -19.22 25.85
CA LYS A 378 15.37 -18.75 27.23
C LYS A 378 14.01 -18.09 27.40
N ILE A 379 13.02 -18.86 27.85
CA ILE A 379 11.66 -18.40 28.11
C ILE A 379 11.41 -18.30 29.63
N PRO A 380 10.69 -17.27 30.13
CA PRO A 380 10.55 -17.02 31.57
C PRO A 380 10.01 -18.20 32.39
N VAL A 381 9.08 -18.99 31.83
CA VAL A 381 8.50 -20.15 32.54
C VAL A 381 9.54 -21.25 32.81
N MET A 382 10.66 -21.28 32.09
CA MET A 382 11.75 -22.25 32.28
C MET A 382 12.79 -21.81 33.32
N ASN A 383 12.64 -20.64 33.95
CA ASN A 383 13.57 -20.16 34.97
C ASN A 383 13.85 -21.18 36.11
N PRO A 384 12.84 -21.91 36.65
CA PRO A 384 13.08 -22.93 37.66
C PRO A 384 14.01 -24.06 37.21
N TYR A 385 14.03 -24.40 35.92
CA TYR A 385 14.92 -25.43 35.35
C TYR A 385 16.36 -24.95 35.33
N HIS A 386 16.58 -23.69 34.94
CA HIS A 386 17.91 -23.07 34.99
C HIS A 386 18.44 -22.98 36.42
N GLN A 387 17.57 -22.68 37.40
CA GLN A 387 17.94 -22.69 38.82
C GLN A 387 18.31 -24.10 39.29
N ALA A 388 17.55 -25.13 38.91
CA ALA A 388 17.87 -26.52 39.24
C ALA A 388 19.24 -26.94 38.67
N VAL A 389 19.55 -26.55 37.43
CA VAL A 389 20.88 -26.76 36.82
C VAL A 389 21.98 -26.05 37.62
N GLN A 390 21.77 -24.79 38.02
CA GLN A 390 22.76 -24.03 38.82
C GLN A 390 23.00 -24.66 40.19
N MET A 391 21.94 -25.09 40.88
CA MET A 391 22.04 -25.77 42.18
C MET A 391 22.83 -27.06 42.04
N ARG A 392 22.46 -27.93 41.09
CA ARG A 392 23.18 -29.19 40.86
C ARG A 392 24.64 -28.97 40.45
N GLY A 393 24.93 -27.93 39.67
CA GLY A 393 26.30 -27.60 39.29
C GLY A 393 27.15 -27.20 40.49
N SER A 394 26.54 -26.46 41.43
CA SER A 394 27.18 -26.09 42.69
C SER A 394 27.45 -27.31 43.57
N GLU A 395 26.51 -28.27 43.66
CA GLU A 395 26.71 -29.54 44.36
C GLU A 395 27.89 -30.35 43.79
N ILE A 396 27.95 -30.50 42.46
CA ILE A 396 29.05 -31.21 41.79
C ILE A 396 30.40 -30.55 42.10
N VAL A 397 30.46 -29.21 42.00
CA VAL A 397 31.69 -28.45 42.30
C VAL A 397 32.11 -28.62 43.76
N GLU A 398 31.16 -28.60 44.69
CA GLU A 398 31.45 -28.75 46.11
C GLU A 398 31.95 -30.16 46.45
N GLU A 399 31.32 -31.19 45.90
CA GLU A 399 31.79 -32.58 46.05
C GLU A 399 33.20 -32.76 45.46
N MET A 400 33.46 -32.19 44.28
CA MET A 400 34.79 -32.21 43.67
C MET A 400 35.84 -31.53 44.55
N ARG A 401 35.49 -30.40 45.18
CA ARG A 401 36.36 -29.71 46.15
C ARG A 401 36.61 -30.58 47.37
N GLN A 402 35.59 -31.23 47.92
CA GLN A 402 35.72 -32.12 49.07
C GLN A 402 36.64 -33.31 48.75
N ILE A 403 36.50 -33.92 47.57
CA ILE A 403 37.37 -35.00 47.11
C ILE A 403 38.82 -34.51 46.94
N ALA A 404 39.04 -33.33 46.34
CA ALA A 404 40.36 -32.74 46.18
C ALA A 404 41.00 -32.37 47.53
N CYS A 405 40.20 -31.86 48.44
CA CYS A 405 40.53 -31.57 49.84
C CYS A 405 41.03 -32.84 50.54
N ASN A 406 40.23 -33.91 50.57
CA ASN A 406 40.61 -35.18 51.20
C ASN A 406 41.92 -35.74 50.61
N LYS A 407 42.06 -35.73 49.27
CA LYS A 407 43.32 -36.15 48.62
C LYS A 407 44.53 -35.31 49.04
N THR A 408 44.33 -34.01 49.31
CA THR A 408 45.40 -33.13 49.78
C THR A 408 45.79 -33.48 51.21
N LEU A 409 44.81 -33.69 52.09
CA LEU A 409 45.06 -34.09 53.47
C LEU A 409 45.77 -35.45 53.55
N ASP A 410 45.32 -36.41 52.74
CA ASP A 410 45.94 -37.74 52.62
C ASP A 410 47.38 -37.64 52.10
N ALA A 411 47.63 -36.87 51.03
CA ALA A 411 48.97 -36.69 50.46
C ALA A 411 49.94 -35.99 51.43
N ALA A 412 49.42 -35.16 52.32
CA ALA A 412 50.19 -34.48 53.36
C ALA A 412 50.36 -35.32 54.65
N ASN A 413 49.78 -36.53 54.73
CA ASN A 413 49.74 -37.39 55.92
C ASN A 413 49.10 -36.73 57.15
N ILE A 414 48.05 -35.93 56.96
CA ILE A 414 47.35 -35.25 58.05
C ILE A 414 46.27 -36.17 58.60
N SER A 415 46.34 -36.51 59.89
CA SER A 415 45.32 -37.36 60.51
C SER A 415 43.98 -36.63 60.66
N SER A 416 42.88 -37.36 60.81
CA SER A 416 41.58 -36.76 61.09
C SER A 416 41.54 -35.99 62.42
N GLY A 417 42.39 -36.37 63.38
CA GLY A 417 42.59 -35.66 64.64
C GLY A 417 43.26 -34.30 64.43
N ASP A 418 44.39 -34.29 63.72
CA ASP A 418 45.11 -33.07 63.35
C ASP A 418 44.24 -32.13 62.52
N ALA A 419 43.51 -32.68 61.53
CA ALA A 419 42.64 -31.89 60.67
C ALA A 419 41.52 -31.18 61.45
N ALA A 420 41.06 -31.76 62.56
CA ALA A 420 40.01 -31.18 63.41
C ALA A 420 40.53 -30.11 64.39
N GLU A 421 41.86 -29.92 64.49
CA GLU A 421 42.42 -28.92 65.38
C GLU A 421 42.00 -27.51 64.98
N ARG A 422 41.67 -26.70 65.99
CA ARG A 422 41.21 -25.33 65.77
C ARG A 422 42.38 -24.46 65.37
N LEU A 423 42.27 -23.80 64.23
CA LEU A 423 43.25 -22.86 63.71
C LEU A 423 42.67 -21.45 63.75
N TRP A 424 43.48 -20.48 64.16
CA TRP A 424 43.14 -19.07 63.98
C TRP A 424 43.27 -18.71 62.50
N GLY A 425 42.16 -18.48 61.83
CA GLY A 425 42.15 -18.02 60.45
C GLY A 425 42.43 -16.51 60.35
N ALA A 426 42.02 -15.89 59.24
CA ALA A 426 42.09 -14.44 59.04
C ALA A 426 41.01 -13.69 59.85
N GLY A 427 41.09 -13.75 61.19
CA GLY A 427 40.17 -13.08 62.12
C GLY A 427 38.99 -13.92 62.61
N GLN A 428 38.93 -15.21 62.27
CA GLN A 428 37.90 -16.14 62.71
C GLN A 428 38.47 -17.55 62.93
N ALA A 429 37.85 -18.34 63.81
CA ALA A 429 38.22 -19.74 63.99
C ALA A 429 37.90 -20.57 62.73
N THR A 430 38.81 -21.46 62.36
CA THR A 430 38.62 -22.52 61.34
C THR A 430 39.26 -23.81 61.85
N THR A 431 39.25 -24.87 61.05
CA THR A 431 40.01 -26.09 61.34
C THR A 431 41.27 -26.14 60.50
N LEU A 432 42.28 -26.88 60.97
CA LEU A 432 43.51 -27.08 60.21
C LEU A 432 43.23 -27.77 58.86
N GLY A 433 42.29 -28.71 58.83
CA GLY A 433 41.82 -29.38 57.62
C GLY A 433 41.19 -28.40 56.63
N ASP A 434 40.23 -27.59 57.08
CA ASP A 434 39.58 -26.57 56.25
C ASP A 434 40.59 -25.59 55.67
N PHE A 435 41.58 -25.18 56.47
CA PHE A 435 42.65 -24.29 56.02
C PHE A 435 43.46 -24.89 54.88
N PHE A 436 43.90 -26.15 54.99
CA PHE A 436 44.64 -26.80 53.89
C PHE A 436 43.78 -27.02 52.66
N CYS A 437 42.50 -27.30 52.85
CA CYS A 437 41.58 -27.45 51.74
C CYS A 437 41.32 -26.12 51.01
N LEU A 438 41.20 -25.02 51.75
CA LEU A 438 41.15 -23.68 51.17
C LEU A 438 42.44 -23.34 50.41
N LEU A 439 43.61 -23.64 50.98
CA LEU A 439 44.89 -23.44 50.30
C LEU A 439 44.98 -24.26 48.99
N SER A 440 44.59 -25.53 49.03
CA SER A 440 44.56 -26.41 47.86
C SER A 440 43.60 -25.91 46.78
N ASN A 441 42.41 -25.44 47.18
CA ASN A 441 41.44 -24.82 46.27
C ASN A 441 41.98 -23.55 45.58
N GLN A 442 42.91 -22.82 46.22
CA GLN A 442 43.61 -21.70 45.60
C GLN A 442 44.82 -22.13 44.74
N GLY A 443 45.11 -23.43 44.70
CA GLY A 443 46.20 -24.05 43.96
C GLY A 443 47.53 -24.06 44.69
N ALA A 444 47.52 -23.98 46.02
CA ALA A 444 48.69 -24.31 46.82
C ALA A 444 48.84 -25.84 46.95
N GLN A 445 50.07 -26.32 47.06
CA GLN A 445 50.38 -27.74 47.25
C GLN A 445 50.98 -27.94 48.63
N VAL A 446 50.37 -28.76 49.48
CA VAL A 446 50.95 -29.17 50.77
C VAL A 446 51.86 -30.37 50.50
N HIS A 447 53.15 -30.23 50.82
CA HIS A 447 54.18 -31.24 50.55
C HIS A 447 54.43 -32.15 51.73
N ALA A 448 54.35 -31.63 52.95
CA ALA A 448 54.52 -32.40 54.18
C ALA A 448 53.85 -31.71 55.35
N TYR A 449 53.37 -32.51 56.29
CA TYR A 449 52.88 -32.06 57.58
C TYR A 449 53.47 -32.95 58.68
N ASP A 450 54.04 -32.30 59.70
CA ASP A 450 54.50 -32.94 60.92
C ASP A 450 53.70 -32.33 62.08
N GLY A 451 52.80 -33.12 62.70
CA GLY A 451 51.98 -32.68 63.84
C GLY A 451 52.78 -32.48 65.13
N ALA A 452 52.12 -31.97 66.18
CA ALA A 452 52.71 -31.86 67.51
C ALA A 452 53.11 -33.26 68.03
N GLY A 453 54.40 -33.50 68.17
CA GLY A 453 54.92 -34.75 68.73
C GLY A 453 54.77 -34.82 70.25
N LEU A 454 55.11 -35.97 70.85
CA LEU A 454 55.07 -36.17 72.32
C LEU A 454 55.90 -35.15 73.12
N LEU A 455 56.88 -34.49 72.50
CA LEU A 455 57.82 -33.57 73.12
C LEU A 455 57.73 -32.13 72.58
N SER A 456 56.80 -31.84 71.66
CA SER A 456 56.70 -30.55 70.97
C SER A 456 55.25 -30.20 70.70
N ASP A 457 54.84 -28.99 71.08
CA ASP A 457 53.56 -28.36 70.74
C ASP A 457 53.57 -27.67 69.36
N THR A 458 54.70 -27.78 68.64
CA THR A 458 54.89 -27.16 67.33
C THR A 458 54.51 -28.13 66.21
N HIS A 459 53.62 -27.66 65.33
CA HIS A 459 53.26 -28.31 64.06
C HIS A 459 54.09 -27.68 62.94
N THR A 460 54.60 -28.48 62.01
CA THR A 460 55.37 -27.99 60.87
C THR A 460 54.67 -28.34 59.57
N VAL A 461 54.41 -27.34 58.74
CA VAL A 461 53.79 -27.50 57.43
C VAL A 461 54.75 -27.06 56.35
N LYS A 462 55.02 -27.92 55.37
CA LYS A 462 55.74 -27.55 54.15
C LYS A 462 54.76 -27.47 53.01
N LEU A 463 54.70 -26.34 52.32
CA LEU A 463 53.76 -26.12 51.22
C LEU A 463 54.35 -25.23 50.15
N THR A 464 53.72 -25.19 48.98
CA THR A 464 54.01 -24.20 47.92
C THR A 464 52.76 -23.43 47.60
N THR A 465 52.80 -22.11 47.70
CA THR A 465 51.70 -21.24 47.27
C THR A 465 51.98 -20.68 45.88
N LYS A 466 50.93 -20.28 45.16
CA LYS A 466 51.09 -19.60 43.87
C LYS A 466 51.78 -18.25 44.00
N ALA A 467 51.56 -17.54 45.10
CA ALA A 467 52.04 -16.17 45.28
C ALA A 467 53.53 -16.13 45.61
N ASP A 468 53.98 -17.02 46.50
CA ASP A 468 55.23 -16.82 47.23
C ASP A 468 56.17 -18.04 47.17
N GLY A 469 55.82 -19.09 46.41
CA GLY A 469 56.66 -20.27 46.24
C GLY A 469 56.65 -21.20 47.45
N PHE A 470 57.77 -21.89 47.70
CA PHE A 470 57.90 -22.92 48.75
C PHE A 470 58.12 -22.32 50.13
N HIS A 471 57.26 -22.67 51.09
CA HIS A 471 57.30 -22.21 52.48
C HIS A 471 57.31 -23.38 53.47
N THR A 472 57.96 -23.18 54.61
CA THR A 472 57.79 -23.97 55.83
C THR A 472 57.15 -23.10 56.90
N LEU A 473 55.94 -23.43 57.30
CA LEU A 473 55.21 -22.77 58.39
C LEU A 473 55.38 -23.57 59.67
N LYS A 474 55.64 -22.91 60.79
CA LYS A 474 55.49 -23.51 62.11
C LYS A 474 54.29 -22.91 62.81
N LEU A 475 53.43 -23.78 63.31
CA LEU A 475 52.22 -23.44 64.06
C LEU A 475 52.38 -23.92 65.50
N HIS A 476 51.83 -23.19 66.45
CA HIS A 476 51.72 -23.64 67.85
C HIS A 476 50.38 -23.20 68.44
N GLU A 477 49.99 -23.77 69.56
CA GLU A 477 48.82 -23.30 70.30
C GLU A 477 49.11 -21.94 70.94
N GLY A 478 48.39 -20.91 70.49
CA GLY A 478 48.51 -19.54 70.98
C GLY A 478 47.15 -18.97 71.42
N GLU A 479 47.18 -18.05 72.38
CA GLU A 479 45.98 -17.29 72.75
C GLU A 479 45.76 -16.16 71.74
N VAL A 480 44.75 -16.32 70.89
CA VAL A 480 44.43 -15.37 69.79
C VAL A 480 43.40 -14.31 70.19
N GLN A 481 42.60 -14.62 71.21
CA GLN A 481 41.69 -13.72 71.92
C GLN A 481 41.62 -14.16 73.39
N PRO A 482 41.22 -13.28 74.33
CA PRO A 482 41.11 -13.65 75.75
C PRO A 482 40.31 -14.93 75.96
N GLY A 483 40.96 -15.97 76.48
CA GLY A 483 40.37 -17.29 76.76
C GLY A 483 40.20 -18.21 75.54
N GLN A 484 40.70 -17.83 74.36
CA GLN A 484 40.62 -18.63 73.14
C GLN A 484 42.02 -19.07 72.68
N LYS A 485 42.34 -20.35 72.89
CA LYS A 485 43.54 -20.98 72.37
C LYS A 485 43.26 -21.70 71.06
N MET A 486 44.09 -21.45 70.06
CA MET A 486 44.01 -22.08 68.73
C MET A 486 45.42 -22.21 68.14
N LEU A 487 45.60 -23.07 67.15
CA LEU A 487 46.80 -23.08 66.34
C LEU A 487 46.98 -21.74 65.63
N ILE A 488 48.18 -21.18 65.74
CA ILE A 488 48.57 -19.97 65.04
C ILE A 488 49.99 -20.11 64.48
N GLY A 489 50.21 -19.63 63.25
CA GLY A 489 51.55 -19.58 62.68
C GLY A 489 52.40 -18.52 63.37
N PHE A 490 53.53 -18.93 63.92
CA PHE A 490 54.46 -18.05 64.63
C PHE A 490 55.82 -17.93 63.94
N GLU A 491 56.07 -18.77 62.94
CA GLU A 491 57.29 -18.72 62.15
C GLU A 491 57.00 -19.15 60.71
N ILE A 492 57.62 -18.44 59.77
CA ILE A 492 57.65 -18.82 58.35
C ILE A 492 59.11 -18.84 57.88
N ALA A 493 59.47 -19.88 57.15
CA ALA A 493 60.73 -19.98 56.44
C ALA A 493 60.48 -20.17 54.94
N ASP A 494 61.19 -19.39 54.12
CA ASP A 494 61.28 -19.56 52.67
C ASP A 494 62.75 -19.80 52.26
N ALA A 495 63.04 -19.80 50.96
CA ALA A 495 64.40 -20.00 50.46
C ALA A 495 65.41 -18.89 50.85
N ASN A 496 64.92 -17.72 51.27
CA ASN A 496 65.72 -16.53 51.51
C ASN A 496 65.86 -16.21 53.01
N GLN A 497 64.84 -16.52 53.83
CA GLN A 497 64.82 -16.13 55.24
C GLN A 497 63.88 -17.00 56.09
N GLN A 498 64.24 -17.13 57.36
CA GLN A 498 63.38 -17.61 58.44
C GLN A 498 63.02 -16.40 59.32
N ARG A 499 61.73 -16.14 59.54
CA ARG A 499 61.26 -15.01 60.35
C ARG A 499 60.10 -15.42 61.26
N ALA A 500 60.06 -14.82 62.45
CA ALA A 500 58.90 -14.90 63.32
C ALA A 500 57.70 -14.16 62.69
N LEU A 501 56.49 -14.66 62.96
CA LEU A 501 55.22 -14.07 62.58
C LEU A 501 54.53 -13.52 63.82
N SER A 502 54.05 -12.27 63.75
CA SER A 502 53.02 -11.80 64.67
C SER A 502 51.68 -12.41 64.32
N VAL A 503 50.70 -12.32 65.25
CA VAL A 503 49.30 -12.69 64.97
C VAL A 503 48.77 -11.99 63.72
N SER A 504 49.08 -10.69 63.56
CA SER A 504 48.66 -9.90 62.40
C SER A 504 49.35 -10.31 61.10
N ASP A 505 50.62 -10.73 61.15
CA ASP A 505 51.32 -11.27 59.99
C ASP A 505 50.75 -12.62 59.56
N TRP A 506 50.39 -13.47 60.53
CA TRP A 506 49.71 -14.73 60.27
C TRP A 506 48.32 -14.53 59.66
N GLU A 507 47.49 -13.65 60.22
CA GLU A 507 46.17 -13.33 59.65
C GLU A 507 46.29 -12.83 58.21
N ARG A 508 47.28 -11.96 57.94
CA ARG A 508 47.57 -11.50 56.59
C ARG A 508 47.97 -12.66 55.68
N TYR A 509 48.84 -13.55 56.16
CA TYR A 509 49.27 -14.74 55.41
C TYR A 509 48.08 -15.63 55.06
N VAL A 510 47.24 -15.98 56.04
CA VAL A 510 46.02 -16.78 55.82
C VAL A 510 45.11 -16.08 54.82
N LYS A 511 44.86 -14.77 55.00
CA LYS A 511 43.99 -13.99 54.12
C LYS A 511 44.47 -14.01 52.67
N VAL A 512 45.76 -13.74 52.44
CA VAL A 512 46.37 -13.70 51.09
C VAL A 512 46.28 -15.08 50.43
N ASN A 513 46.54 -16.16 51.17
CA ASN A 513 46.65 -17.48 50.57
C ASN A 513 45.32 -18.26 50.49
N THR A 514 44.32 -17.95 51.32
CA THR A 514 43.02 -18.65 51.32
C THR A 514 41.91 -17.92 50.57
N GLN A 515 41.92 -16.58 50.54
CA GLN A 515 40.92 -15.78 49.80
C GLN A 515 41.27 -15.63 48.32
N GLY A 516 42.30 -16.34 47.84
CA GLY A 516 42.85 -16.20 46.50
C GLY A 516 43.56 -14.87 46.36
N GLY A 517 44.87 -14.85 46.60
CA GLY A 517 45.78 -13.71 46.57
C GLY A 517 45.84 -12.87 45.29
N GLY A 518 44.82 -12.92 44.43
CA GLY A 518 44.38 -11.78 43.61
C GLY A 518 43.53 -10.78 44.39
N GLY A 519 43.67 -10.76 45.73
CA GLY A 519 42.91 -9.93 46.66
C GLY A 519 42.98 -8.47 46.27
N SER A 520 41.84 -7.94 45.82
CA SER A 520 41.53 -6.51 45.59
C SER A 520 42.49 -5.77 44.65
N ALA A 521 43.80 -5.75 44.81
CA ALA A 521 44.70 -4.95 43.99
C ALA A 521 44.69 -5.34 42.50
N GLU A 522 44.70 -6.63 42.14
CA GLU A 522 44.61 -7.05 40.73
C GLU A 522 43.17 -6.87 40.21
N CYS A 523 42.15 -7.25 40.98
CA CYS A 523 40.75 -7.06 40.60
C CYS A 523 40.35 -5.57 40.49
N ASP A 524 40.87 -4.70 41.36
CA ASP A 524 40.66 -3.26 41.38
C ASP A 524 41.52 -2.59 40.30
N ARG A 525 42.75 -3.08 40.05
CA ARG A 525 43.55 -2.66 38.89
C ARG A 525 42.85 -3.00 37.58
N LEU A 526 42.28 -4.21 37.45
CA LEU A 526 41.50 -4.63 36.29
C LEU A 526 40.19 -3.85 36.20
N ALA A 527 39.46 -3.65 37.30
CA ALA A 527 38.23 -2.87 37.34
C ALA A 527 38.44 -1.38 37.00
N ASN A 528 39.62 -0.83 37.32
CA ASN A 528 40.01 0.54 36.97
C ASN A 528 40.65 0.66 35.58
N LYS A 529 40.89 -0.45 34.87
CA LYS A 529 41.41 -0.44 33.50
C LYS A 529 40.24 -0.18 32.51
N PRO A 530 40.39 0.75 31.54
CA PRO A 530 39.38 0.96 30.50
C PRO A 530 39.04 -0.34 29.76
N ARG A 531 37.75 -0.58 29.45
CA ARG A 531 37.31 -1.85 28.84
C ARG A 531 38.00 -2.19 27.53
N ASN A 532 38.39 -1.17 26.76
CA ASN A 532 39.12 -1.30 25.49
C ASN A 532 40.61 -1.65 25.67
N GLU A 533 41.12 -1.66 26.89
CA GLU A 533 42.52 -1.99 27.23
C GLU A 533 42.66 -3.35 27.93
N LEU A 534 41.55 -4.07 28.13
CA LEU A 534 41.56 -5.42 28.67
C LEU A 534 41.81 -6.42 27.56
N SER A 535 42.84 -7.26 27.73
CA SER A 535 42.95 -8.49 26.94
C SER A 535 41.81 -9.46 27.29
N MET A 536 41.52 -10.43 26.41
CA MET A 536 40.49 -11.46 26.68
C MET A 536 40.75 -12.22 27.99
N VAL A 537 42.02 -12.53 28.29
CA VAL A 537 42.42 -13.22 29.54
C VAL A 537 42.18 -12.32 30.76
N GLU A 538 42.42 -11.02 30.66
CA GLU A 538 42.12 -10.06 31.72
C GLU A 538 40.60 -9.84 31.90
N ALA A 539 39.81 -9.92 30.82
CA ALA A 539 38.36 -9.81 30.87
C ALA A 539 37.70 -11.04 31.55
N GLU A 540 38.19 -12.25 31.26
CA GLU A 540 37.77 -13.47 31.96
C GLU A 540 38.13 -13.43 33.45
N LYS A 541 39.34 -12.96 33.78
CA LYS A 541 39.74 -12.74 35.18
C LYS A 541 38.88 -11.69 35.88
N MET A 542 38.54 -10.58 35.22
CA MET A 542 37.63 -9.56 35.75
C MET A 542 36.23 -10.15 36.02
N LEU A 543 35.70 -10.98 35.12
CA LEU A 543 34.42 -11.66 35.33
C LEU A 543 34.48 -12.59 36.57
N GLY A 544 35.57 -13.32 36.75
CA GLY A 544 35.83 -14.10 37.97
C GLY A 544 35.81 -13.23 39.23
N CYS A 545 36.49 -12.08 39.21
CA CYS A 545 36.48 -11.10 40.30
C CYS A 545 35.08 -10.54 40.61
N ILE A 546 34.29 -10.23 39.58
CA ILE A 546 32.94 -9.69 39.72
C ILE A 546 32.02 -10.75 40.32
N MET A 547 32.05 -11.99 39.82
CA MET A 547 31.19 -13.05 40.34
C MET A 547 31.47 -13.40 41.81
N GLN A 548 32.74 -13.29 42.25
CA GLN A 548 33.09 -13.45 43.66
C GLN A 548 32.56 -12.31 44.56
N ARG A 549 32.32 -11.11 44.02
CA ARG A 549 31.73 -9.96 44.75
C ARG A 549 30.19 -9.94 44.76
N ILE A 550 29.53 -10.64 43.83
CA ILE A 550 28.06 -10.63 43.70
C ILE A 550 27.33 -11.03 44.99
N PRO A 551 27.70 -12.10 45.73
CA PRO A 551 27.01 -12.47 46.96
C PRO A 551 27.08 -11.38 48.05
N GLY A 552 28.23 -10.70 48.18
CA GLY A 552 28.40 -9.59 49.12
C GLY A 552 27.64 -8.32 48.71
N MET A 553 27.53 -8.05 47.40
CA MET A 553 26.73 -6.93 46.88
C MET A 553 25.23 -7.15 47.08
N ILE A 554 24.73 -8.38 46.90
CA ILE A 554 23.33 -8.75 47.17
C ILE A 554 23.02 -8.55 48.66
N GLN A 555 23.87 -9.05 49.56
CA GLN A 555 23.72 -8.85 51.01
C GLN A 555 23.76 -7.37 51.42
N GLN A 556 24.55 -6.53 50.74
CA GLN A 556 24.64 -5.10 51.02
C GLN A 556 23.41 -4.33 50.49
N GLN A 557 22.80 -4.81 49.40
CA GLN A 557 21.53 -4.28 48.88
C GLN A 557 20.35 -4.66 49.76
N GLU A 558 20.33 -5.85 50.35
CA GLU A 558 19.27 -6.29 51.27
C GLU A 558 19.31 -5.58 52.64
N ARG A 559 20.46 -4.99 53.01
CA ARG A 559 20.61 -4.18 54.23
C ARG A 559 20.30 -2.69 54.04
N ARG A 560 20.09 -2.24 52.79
CA ARG A 560 19.68 -0.87 52.44
C ARG A 560 18.19 -0.88 52.12
#